data_AF-A0A938MCM4-F1
#
_entry.id   AF-A0A938MCM4-F1
#
_cell.length_a   1.000
_cell.length_b   1.000
_cell.length_c   1.000
_cell.angle_alpha   90.00
_cell.angle_beta   90.00
_cell.angle_gamma   90.00
#
_symmetry.space_group_name_H-M   'P 1'
#
loop_
_entity.id
_entity.type
_entity.pdbx_description
1 polymer ?
#
loop_
_entity_poly.entity_id
_entity_poly.type
_entity_poly.pdbx_seq_one_letter_code
_entity_poly.pdbx_strand_id
1 'polypeptide(L)'
;GIYRIDPGATDEFIVQDATVERMALASLDGFWVGFGTQAAVPLYFAVPPPTDPLRLFVGRPLRIYRPDGTIAVDAKDESIGELSVPVNGQFGAWRVESPVPAHVKLLNVEPIVACGTPQRLFSLGKPLPRPAPPTVPSPEDAFVPGVIGQALHLSRDRALKFPRGQKLPDGSYERFPANEGTIELWFRPNWSSQSLAFKDRQLLNRHFVHGDAISFYYRYGAGPVRDNLYSYVDLLTQGPLGKPGQETPGHIGGHARHLFRAGDWTHLAATWKLQEGKRGTEGAFAVFLDGHKMEPTWNYPRSLTGREPYRLREVPEQIGIGPADGCLDELRISKVVRYESDFKPPTAPFAPDANTLALFHFDGNTEGLSGAAGGGVVAK
;
A
#
# COMPACT_ATOMS: atom_id res chain seq x y z
N GLY A 1 15.65 -29.17 8.55
CA GLY A 1 14.17 -29.12 8.58
C GLY A 1 13.69 -27.86 7.89
N ILE A 2 12.37 -27.66 7.78
CA ILE A 2 11.78 -26.38 7.36
C ILE A 2 11.31 -25.68 8.63
N TYR A 3 11.77 -24.46 8.85
CA TYR A 3 11.40 -23.65 10.00
C TYR A 3 10.65 -22.42 9.52
N ARG A 4 9.56 -22.07 10.20
CA ARG A 4 8.86 -20.80 10.01
C ARG A 4 9.40 -19.83 11.05
N ILE A 5 9.93 -18.71 10.58
CA ILE A 5 10.40 -17.62 11.43
C ILE A 5 9.30 -16.57 11.41
N ASP A 6 8.80 -16.21 12.60
CA ASP A 6 7.95 -15.05 12.81
C ASP A 6 8.76 -14.06 13.65
N PRO A 7 9.25 -12.96 13.06
CA PRO A 7 10.06 -12.00 13.80
C PRO A 7 9.20 -11.11 14.73
N GLY A 8 7.87 -11.29 14.76
CA GLY A 8 6.98 -10.44 15.55
C GLY A 8 7.10 -8.98 15.08
N ALA A 9 7.44 -8.07 16.00
CA ALA A 9 7.56 -6.64 15.71
C ALA A 9 8.93 -6.23 15.14
N THR A 10 9.90 -7.14 14.99
CA THR A 10 11.23 -6.79 14.46
C THR A 10 11.27 -6.95 12.94
N ASP A 11 11.82 -5.95 12.25
CA ASP A 11 11.95 -5.96 10.79
C ASP A 11 13.15 -6.79 10.28
N GLU A 12 14.01 -7.27 11.18
CA GLU A 12 15.24 -8.00 10.86
C GLU A 12 15.48 -9.15 11.83
N PHE A 13 16.03 -10.25 11.31
CA PHE A 13 16.61 -11.32 12.11
C PHE A 13 17.96 -11.73 11.53
N ILE A 14 18.89 -12.11 12.40
CA ILE A 14 20.22 -12.58 12.00
C ILE A 14 20.40 -14.00 12.54
N VAL A 15 20.77 -14.92 11.65
CA VAL A 15 21.21 -16.26 12.04
C VAL A 15 22.71 -16.17 12.37
N GLN A 16 23.04 -16.15 13.66
CA GLN A 16 24.43 -15.92 14.13
C GLN A 16 25.30 -17.19 14.12
N ASP A 17 24.71 -18.36 14.36
CA ASP A 17 25.42 -19.64 14.38
C ASP A 17 24.53 -20.73 13.77
N ALA A 18 25.10 -21.51 12.85
CA ALA A 18 24.38 -22.55 12.14
C ALA A 18 25.33 -23.72 11.84
N THR A 19 25.05 -24.89 12.41
CA THR A 19 25.82 -26.13 12.20
C THR A 19 25.39 -26.91 10.95
N VAL A 20 24.65 -26.27 10.05
CA VAL A 20 24.09 -26.92 8.85
C VAL A 20 24.99 -26.69 7.65
N GLU A 21 25.12 -27.69 6.78
CA GLU A 21 25.93 -27.58 5.56
C GLU A 21 25.40 -26.51 4.59
N ARG A 22 24.07 -26.37 4.51
CA ARG A 22 23.39 -25.43 3.59
C ARG A 22 22.15 -24.85 4.25
N MET A 23 21.87 -23.58 3.93
CA MET A 23 20.67 -22.86 4.34
C MET A 23 20.16 -22.02 3.17
N ALA A 24 18.85 -22.05 2.95
CA ALA A 24 18.16 -21.31 1.92
C ALA A 24 16.81 -20.78 2.45
N LEU A 25 16.25 -19.79 1.78
CA LEU A 25 14.97 -19.18 2.13
C LEU A 25 13.85 -19.82 1.33
N ALA A 26 12.78 -20.23 2.01
CA ALA A 26 11.53 -20.61 1.37
C ALA A 26 10.63 -19.37 1.22
N SER A 27 10.46 -18.91 -0.02
CA SER A 27 9.89 -17.61 -0.38
C SER A 27 8.57 -17.76 -1.16
N LEU A 28 7.54 -18.28 -0.50
CA LEU A 28 6.25 -18.64 -1.13
C LEU A 28 5.56 -17.47 -1.82
N ASP A 29 5.63 -16.29 -1.21
CA ASP A 29 5.08 -15.04 -1.75
C ASP A 29 6.10 -14.24 -2.57
N GLY A 30 7.24 -14.86 -2.87
CA GLY A 30 8.37 -14.23 -3.54
C GLY A 30 9.37 -13.65 -2.55
N PHE A 31 10.39 -13.03 -3.09
CA PHE A 31 11.55 -12.53 -2.36
C PHE A 31 12.00 -11.20 -2.95
N TRP A 32 12.69 -10.43 -2.13
CA TRP A 32 13.27 -9.16 -2.54
C TRP A 32 14.76 -9.30 -2.82
N VAL A 33 15.22 -8.62 -3.87
CA VAL A 33 16.63 -8.56 -4.30
C VAL A 33 17.07 -7.10 -4.33
N GLY A 34 18.35 -6.83 -4.16
CA GLY A 34 18.89 -5.46 -4.25
C GLY A 34 18.71 -4.60 -3.01
N PHE A 35 18.67 -5.22 -1.82
CA PHE A 35 18.75 -4.53 -0.53
C PHE A 35 20.20 -4.50 -0.02
N GLY A 36 20.64 -3.36 0.55
CA GLY A 36 21.95 -3.20 1.21
C GLY A 36 22.77 -2.01 0.71
N THR A 37 23.60 -1.41 1.58
CA THR A 37 24.51 -0.29 1.27
C THR A 37 25.83 -0.72 0.61
N GLN A 38 26.03 -2.02 0.43
CA GLN A 38 27.16 -2.63 -0.28
C GLN A 38 26.64 -3.47 -1.44
N ALA A 39 27.46 -3.67 -2.48
CA ALA A 39 27.13 -4.30 -3.76
C ALA A 39 26.02 -5.37 -3.63
N ALA A 40 24.92 -5.17 -4.36
CA ALA A 40 23.72 -6.01 -4.27
C ALA A 40 24.09 -7.50 -4.33
N VAL A 41 23.86 -8.20 -3.23
CA VAL A 41 24.19 -9.62 -3.13
C VAL A 41 23.24 -10.39 -4.06
N PRO A 42 23.77 -11.19 -5.00
CA PRO A 42 22.92 -11.96 -5.91
C PRO A 42 22.10 -12.99 -5.15
N LEU A 43 20.92 -13.26 -5.67
CA LEU A 43 20.09 -14.38 -5.23
C LEU A 43 20.05 -15.45 -6.31
N TYR A 44 20.05 -16.70 -5.88
CA TYR A 44 20.04 -17.86 -6.76
C TYR A 44 18.79 -18.70 -6.53
N PHE A 45 18.25 -19.30 -7.58
CA PHE A 45 17.14 -20.25 -7.52
C PHE A 45 17.35 -21.39 -8.53
N ALA A 46 16.71 -22.53 -8.30
CA ALA A 46 16.85 -23.70 -9.16
C ALA A 46 15.79 -23.74 -10.26
N VAL A 47 16.22 -24.06 -11.48
CA VAL A 47 15.34 -24.38 -12.62
C VAL A 47 15.59 -25.83 -13.02
N PRO A 48 14.79 -26.79 -12.53
CA PRO A 48 14.97 -28.21 -12.81
C PRO A 48 14.39 -28.62 -14.17
N PRO A 49 14.90 -29.67 -14.82
CA PRO A 49 14.20 -30.30 -15.93
C PRO A 49 12.83 -30.87 -15.49
N PRO A 50 11.81 -30.88 -16.35
CA PRO A 50 11.78 -30.39 -17.73
C PRO A 50 11.20 -28.96 -17.84
N THR A 51 11.44 -28.07 -16.87
CA THR A 51 10.81 -26.73 -16.83
C THR A 51 11.10 -25.97 -18.12
N ASP A 52 10.08 -25.71 -18.92
CA ASP A 52 10.12 -24.77 -20.04
C ASP A 52 8.67 -24.38 -20.42
N PRO A 53 8.29 -23.09 -20.34
CA PRO A 53 9.08 -21.94 -19.92
C PRO A 53 9.27 -21.86 -18.40
N LEU A 54 10.26 -21.09 -17.94
CA LEU A 54 10.30 -20.58 -16.58
C LEU A 54 9.27 -19.45 -16.45
N ARG A 55 8.34 -19.57 -15.50
CA ARG A 55 7.34 -18.54 -15.20
C ARG A 55 7.67 -17.84 -13.89
N LEU A 56 7.68 -16.52 -13.94
CA LEU A 56 7.99 -15.68 -12.78
C LEU A 56 7.19 -14.37 -12.82
N PHE A 57 7.08 -13.71 -11.66
CA PHE A 57 6.68 -12.31 -11.58
C PHE A 57 7.90 -11.45 -11.23
N VAL A 58 8.02 -10.29 -11.87
CA VAL A 58 9.09 -9.30 -11.65
C VAL A 58 8.46 -7.94 -11.34
N GLY A 59 8.65 -7.43 -10.13
CA GLY A 59 8.02 -6.18 -9.68
C GLY A 59 8.62 -4.91 -10.30
N ARG A 60 9.88 -4.93 -10.72
CA ARG A 60 10.55 -3.80 -11.39
C ARG A 60 11.75 -4.30 -12.22
N PRO A 61 12.31 -3.47 -13.13
CA PRO A 61 13.41 -3.91 -13.99
C PRO A 61 14.61 -4.46 -13.19
N LEU A 62 15.04 -5.68 -13.53
CA LEU A 62 16.17 -6.38 -12.92
C LEU A 62 16.79 -7.35 -13.94
N ARG A 63 17.94 -7.95 -13.60
CA ARG A 63 18.60 -8.93 -14.46
C ARG A 63 18.46 -10.35 -13.94
N ILE A 64 18.19 -11.28 -14.86
CA ILE A 64 18.19 -12.72 -14.60
C ILE A 64 19.19 -13.37 -15.54
N TYR A 65 20.06 -14.21 -14.98
CA TYR A 65 21.11 -14.93 -15.67
C TYR A 65 20.85 -16.43 -15.64
N ARG A 66 21.19 -17.08 -16.76
CA ARG A 66 21.26 -18.52 -16.89
C ARG A 66 22.48 -19.09 -16.15
N PRO A 67 22.58 -20.41 -15.96
CA PRO A 67 23.72 -21.04 -15.29
C PRO A 67 25.06 -20.77 -15.99
N ASP A 68 25.07 -20.60 -17.30
CA ASP A 68 26.26 -20.26 -18.10
C ASP A 68 26.65 -18.77 -18.02
N GLY A 69 25.91 -17.96 -17.27
CA GLY A 69 26.14 -16.53 -17.12
C GLY A 69 25.53 -15.66 -18.23
N THR A 70 24.87 -16.24 -19.24
CA THR A 70 24.16 -15.47 -20.26
C THR A 70 22.91 -14.81 -19.67
N ILE A 71 22.55 -13.63 -20.19
CA ILE A 71 21.36 -12.90 -19.74
C ILE A 71 20.11 -13.58 -20.30
N ALA A 72 19.21 -13.98 -19.41
CA ALA A 72 17.88 -14.48 -19.76
C ALA A 72 16.84 -13.36 -19.80
N VAL A 73 16.94 -12.42 -18.86
CA VAL A 73 16.12 -11.21 -18.77
C VAL A 73 17.04 -10.04 -18.44
N ASP A 74 16.97 -8.97 -19.24
CA ASP A 74 17.71 -7.74 -18.99
C ASP A 74 16.83 -6.72 -18.25
N ALA A 75 17.47 -5.78 -17.56
CA ALA A 75 16.77 -4.80 -16.73
C ALA A 75 16.12 -3.70 -17.59
N LYS A 76 14.97 -4.02 -18.18
CA LYS A 76 14.18 -3.11 -19.02
C LYS A 76 12.75 -2.97 -18.53
N ASP A 77 12.12 -1.86 -18.86
CA ASP A 77 10.74 -1.54 -18.46
C ASP A 77 9.70 -2.54 -19.01
N GLU A 78 9.97 -3.15 -20.16
CA GLU A 78 9.15 -4.20 -20.76
C GLU A 78 9.32 -5.58 -20.09
N SER A 79 10.31 -5.73 -19.20
CA SER A 79 10.66 -7.00 -18.54
C SER A 79 10.18 -7.05 -17.09
N ILE A 80 8.95 -6.57 -16.85
CA ILE A 80 8.29 -6.54 -15.54
C ILE A 80 6.89 -7.17 -15.63
N GLY A 81 6.28 -7.46 -14.49
CA GLY A 81 5.02 -8.20 -14.40
C GLY A 81 5.24 -9.71 -14.50
N GLU A 82 4.23 -10.44 -14.98
CA GLU A 82 4.38 -11.87 -15.24
C GLU A 82 5.20 -12.11 -16.52
N LEU A 83 6.27 -12.89 -16.40
CA LEU A 83 7.18 -13.23 -17.47
C LEU A 83 7.18 -14.74 -17.73
N SER A 84 7.32 -15.09 -19.01
CA SER A 84 7.53 -16.45 -19.49
C SER A 84 8.86 -16.49 -20.23
N VAL A 85 9.88 -17.07 -19.59
CA VAL A 85 11.27 -17.06 -20.08
C VAL A 85 11.63 -18.45 -20.61
N PRO A 86 12.01 -18.59 -21.89
CA PRO A 86 12.48 -19.85 -22.45
C PRO A 86 13.72 -20.36 -21.71
N VAL A 87 13.66 -21.61 -21.25
CA VAL A 87 14.77 -22.25 -20.53
C VAL A 87 15.81 -22.79 -21.51
N ASN A 88 15.39 -23.26 -22.70
CA ASN A 88 16.29 -23.72 -23.77
C ASN A 88 17.32 -24.76 -23.29
N GLY A 89 16.91 -25.68 -22.41
CA GLY A 89 17.77 -26.73 -21.86
C GLY A 89 18.79 -26.27 -20.81
N GLN A 90 18.82 -24.97 -20.47
CA GLN A 90 19.76 -24.40 -19.51
C GLN A 90 19.25 -24.57 -18.07
N PHE A 91 19.23 -25.82 -17.60
CA PHE A 91 18.78 -26.18 -16.25
C PHE A 91 19.87 -25.94 -15.20
N GLY A 92 19.46 -25.75 -13.94
CA GLY A 92 20.37 -25.60 -12.81
C GLY A 92 20.16 -24.30 -12.04
N ALA A 93 21.23 -23.73 -11.50
CA ALA A 93 21.18 -22.53 -10.68
C ALA A 93 21.11 -21.27 -11.55
N TRP A 94 19.96 -20.62 -11.57
CA TRP A 94 19.77 -19.32 -12.18
C TRP A 94 20.02 -18.24 -11.15
N ARG A 95 20.44 -17.07 -11.60
CA ARG A 95 20.83 -15.94 -10.74
C ARG A 95 19.97 -14.73 -11.05
N VAL A 96 19.57 -14.00 -10.02
CA VAL A 96 18.89 -12.72 -10.13
C VAL A 96 19.65 -11.63 -9.37
N GLU A 97 19.76 -10.48 -10.01
CA GLU A 97 20.47 -9.30 -9.50
C GLU A 97 19.68 -8.04 -9.82
N SER A 98 19.66 -7.11 -8.86
CA SER A 98 19.11 -5.78 -9.05
C SER A 98 19.94 -4.79 -8.24
N PRO A 99 20.30 -3.62 -8.79
CA PRO A 99 21.00 -2.58 -8.05
C PRO A 99 20.11 -1.86 -7.03
N VAL A 100 18.82 -2.18 -7.00
CA VAL A 100 17.76 -1.51 -6.25
C VAL A 100 16.72 -2.52 -5.77
N PRO A 101 15.97 -2.25 -4.68
CA PRO A 101 14.96 -3.17 -4.18
C PRO A 101 13.94 -3.58 -5.24
N ALA A 102 13.89 -4.86 -5.58
CA ALA A 102 12.99 -5.45 -6.57
C ALA A 102 12.39 -6.76 -6.05
N HIS A 103 11.09 -6.98 -6.27
CA HIS A 103 10.41 -8.21 -5.88
C HIS A 103 10.39 -9.22 -7.03
N VAL A 104 10.57 -10.50 -6.70
CA VAL A 104 10.50 -11.63 -7.62
C VAL A 104 9.64 -12.74 -7.03
N LYS A 105 8.73 -13.31 -7.82
CA LYS A 105 7.98 -14.52 -7.46
C LYS A 105 8.23 -15.65 -8.45
N LEU A 106 8.57 -16.82 -7.95
CA LEU A 106 8.76 -18.03 -8.77
C LEU A 106 7.41 -18.75 -8.91
N LEU A 107 6.87 -18.87 -10.13
CA LEU A 107 5.50 -19.33 -10.34
C LEU A 107 5.40 -20.84 -10.61
N ASN A 108 6.40 -21.43 -11.28
CA ASN A 108 6.36 -22.85 -11.67
C ASN A 108 7.62 -23.65 -11.30
N VAL A 109 8.47 -23.12 -10.43
CA VAL A 109 9.60 -23.83 -9.81
C VAL A 109 9.52 -23.75 -8.29
N GLU A 110 10.36 -24.52 -7.58
CA GLU A 110 10.42 -24.44 -6.12
C GLU A 110 10.80 -23.01 -5.67
N PRO A 111 10.05 -22.40 -4.75
CA PRO A 111 10.33 -21.05 -4.27
C PRO A 111 11.46 -21.06 -3.22
N ILE A 112 12.58 -21.71 -3.54
CA ILE A 112 13.76 -21.80 -2.70
C ILE A 112 14.84 -20.89 -3.26
N VAL A 113 15.38 -20.02 -2.41
CA VAL A 113 16.32 -18.99 -2.81
C VAL A 113 17.55 -19.01 -1.91
N ALA A 114 18.73 -18.98 -2.53
CA ALA A 114 20.00 -18.90 -1.85
C ALA A 114 20.64 -17.52 -2.03
N CYS A 115 21.14 -16.95 -0.94
CA CYS A 115 21.83 -15.67 -0.96
C CYS A 115 23.34 -15.84 -1.19
N GLY A 116 23.90 -15.06 -2.11
CA GLY A 116 25.34 -14.88 -2.36
C GLY A 116 26.02 -16.00 -3.17
N THR A 117 25.58 -17.25 -3.03
CA THR A 117 26.22 -18.40 -3.69
C THR A 117 25.19 -19.48 -4.07
N PRO A 118 25.29 -20.10 -5.26
CA PRO A 118 24.40 -21.18 -5.69
C PRO A 118 24.64 -22.49 -4.93
N GLN A 119 25.81 -22.70 -4.31
CA GLN A 119 26.13 -23.91 -3.55
C GLN A 119 25.20 -24.12 -2.34
N ARG A 120 24.55 -23.05 -1.87
CA ARG A 120 23.54 -23.11 -0.79
C ARG A 120 22.18 -23.63 -1.24
N LEU A 121 21.91 -23.73 -2.55
CA LEU A 121 20.66 -24.28 -3.06
C LEU A 121 20.54 -25.77 -2.77
N PHE A 122 19.32 -26.18 -2.48
CA PHE A 122 18.91 -27.58 -2.40
C PHE A 122 17.42 -27.66 -2.75
N SER A 123 17.02 -28.80 -3.31
CA SER A 123 15.61 -29.09 -3.53
C SER A 123 15.01 -29.71 -2.27
N LEU A 124 13.75 -29.41 -2.00
CA LEU A 124 13.01 -30.09 -0.94
C LEU A 124 12.45 -31.43 -1.40
N GLY A 125 12.37 -31.67 -2.71
CA GLY A 125 11.82 -32.89 -3.30
C GLY A 125 10.33 -33.08 -3.01
N LYS A 126 9.67 -32.06 -2.45
CA LYS A 126 8.26 -32.05 -2.10
C LYS A 126 7.69 -30.66 -2.32
N PRO A 127 6.43 -30.55 -2.80
CA PRO A 127 5.78 -29.26 -2.93
C PRO A 127 5.74 -28.54 -1.59
N LEU A 128 6.14 -27.27 -1.58
CA LEU A 128 5.82 -26.40 -0.47
C LEU A 128 4.35 -25.97 -0.59
N PRO A 129 3.60 -25.92 0.53
CA PRO A 129 2.22 -25.45 0.51
C PRO A 129 2.21 -23.98 0.08
N ARG A 130 1.74 -23.72 -1.15
CA ARG A 130 1.46 -22.36 -1.59
C ARG A 130 0.10 -21.96 -1.03
N PRO A 131 -0.07 -20.76 -0.46
CA PRO A 131 -1.39 -20.26 -0.16
C PRO A 131 -2.24 -20.29 -1.43
N ALA A 132 -3.50 -20.69 -1.31
CA ALA A 132 -4.43 -20.55 -2.42
C ALA A 132 -4.45 -19.08 -2.87
N PRO A 133 -4.52 -18.81 -4.19
CA PRO A 133 -4.75 -17.46 -4.66
C PRO A 133 -5.98 -16.87 -3.98
N PRO A 134 -5.92 -15.62 -3.52
CA PRO A 134 -7.08 -15.00 -2.90
C PRO A 134 -8.23 -14.90 -3.89
N THR A 135 -9.45 -15.13 -3.41
CA THR A 135 -10.65 -14.97 -4.21
C THR A 135 -10.95 -13.47 -4.37
N VAL A 136 -10.92 -13.00 -5.61
CA VAL A 136 -11.26 -11.62 -5.97
C VAL A 136 -12.65 -11.62 -6.62
N PRO A 137 -13.55 -10.67 -6.29
CA PRO A 137 -14.87 -10.62 -6.91
C PRO A 137 -14.84 -10.37 -8.42
N SER A 138 -15.94 -10.68 -9.11
CA SER A 138 -16.06 -10.33 -10.53
C SER A 138 -16.06 -8.80 -10.69
N PRO A 139 -15.43 -8.22 -11.72
CA PRO A 139 -15.52 -6.79 -12.01
C PRO A 139 -16.94 -6.25 -12.20
N GLU A 140 -17.89 -7.13 -12.53
CA GLU A 140 -19.32 -6.79 -12.69
C GLU A 140 -20.08 -6.73 -11.37
N ASP A 141 -19.59 -7.41 -10.33
CA ASP A 141 -20.22 -7.41 -9.01
C ASP A 141 -19.98 -6.05 -8.36
N ALA A 142 -20.97 -5.15 -8.39
CA ALA A 142 -20.86 -3.82 -7.79
C ALA A 142 -20.88 -3.86 -6.25
N PHE A 143 -21.60 -4.84 -5.67
CA PHE A 143 -21.70 -5.06 -4.24
C PHE A 143 -21.41 -6.52 -3.91
N VAL A 144 -20.65 -6.74 -2.86
CA VAL A 144 -20.14 -8.06 -2.45
C VAL A 144 -20.22 -8.19 -0.93
N PRO A 145 -20.12 -9.39 -0.34
CA PRO A 145 -20.07 -9.53 1.11
C PRO A 145 -18.95 -8.67 1.73
N GLY A 146 -19.34 -7.80 2.67
CA GLY A 146 -18.47 -6.89 3.42
C GLY A 146 -17.99 -7.49 4.74
N VAL A 147 -17.28 -6.68 5.53
CA VAL A 147 -17.05 -6.95 6.96
C VAL A 147 -18.35 -6.76 7.73
N ILE A 148 -19.14 -5.76 7.34
CA ILE A 148 -20.44 -5.41 7.89
C ILE A 148 -21.41 -5.30 6.70
N GLY A 149 -22.33 -6.26 6.58
CA GLY A 149 -23.29 -6.25 5.47
C GLY A 149 -22.63 -6.46 4.10
N GLN A 150 -22.78 -5.50 3.20
CA GLN A 150 -22.17 -5.51 1.86
C GLN A 150 -21.18 -4.36 1.67
N ALA A 151 -20.16 -4.61 0.85
CA ALA A 151 -19.14 -3.67 0.46
C ALA A 151 -19.33 -3.22 -0.98
N LEU A 152 -18.95 -1.97 -1.28
CA LEU A 152 -18.84 -1.45 -2.63
C LEU A 152 -17.56 -1.99 -3.27
N HIS A 153 -17.68 -2.66 -4.40
CA HIS A 153 -16.54 -3.11 -5.20
C HIS A 153 -16.26 -2.12 -6.34
N LEU A 154 -15.11 -1.45 -6.23
CA LEU A 154 -14.55 -0.56 -7.24
C LEU A 154 -13.44 -1.28 -7.98
N SER A 155 -13.77 -2.00 -9.06
CA SER A 155 -12.77 -2.70 -9.88
C SER A 155 -11.97 -1.73 -10.76
N ARG A 156 -10.66 -1.96 -10.89
CA ARG A 156 -9.75 -1.22 -11.80
C ARG A 156 -9.71 0.28 -11.50
N ASP A 157 -10.19 1.10 -12.43
CA ASP A 157 -10.19 2.57 -12.40
C ASP A 157 -11.56 3.15 -12.01
N ARG A 158 -12.54 2.30 -11.66
CA ARG A 158 -13.83 2.75 -11.17
C ARG A 158 -13.67 3.57 -9.90
N ALA A 159 -14.35 4.70 -9.87
CA ALA A 159 -14.41 5.62 -8.74
C ALA A 159 -15.80 6.25 -8.69
N LEU A 160 -16.21 6.71 -7.51
CA LEU A 160 -17.42 7.49 -7.32
C LEU A 160 -17.06 8.92 -6.90
N LYS A 161 -17.99 9.85 -7.07
CA LYS A 161 -17.89 11.21 -6.55
C LYS A 161 -19.12 11.62 -5.79
N PHE A 162 -18.93 12.42 -4.75
CA PHE A 162 -20.02 13.08 -4.03
C PHE A 162 -19.72 14.57 -3.79
N PRO A 163 -20.74 15.44 -3.74
CA PRO A 163 -20.53 16.86 -3.51
C PRO A 163 -20.09 17.13 -2.07
N ARG A 164 -19.07 17.96 -1.86
CA ARG A 164 -18.66 18.40 -0.51
C ARG A 164 -19.72 19.27 0.20
N GLY A 165 -20.64 19.85 -0.57
CA GLY A 165 -21.66 20.78 -0.08
C GLY A 165 -21.14 22.19 0.23
N GLN A 166 -21.97 22.99 0.88
CA GLN A 166 -21.63 24.37 1.22
C GLN A 166 -20.49 24.44 2.24
N LYS A 167 -19.73 25.54 2.21
CA LYS A 167 -18.70 25.83 3.20
C LYS A 167 -19.36 26.29 4.50
N LEU A 168 -18.90 25.76 5.61
CA LEU A 168 -19.42 26.04 6.95
C LEU A 168 -18.59 27.15 7.64
N PRO A 169 -19.14 27.80 8.69
CA PRO A 169 -18.43 28.87 9.40
C PRO A 169 -17.09 28.45 10.03
N ASP A 170 -16.92 27.18 10.36
CA ASP A 170 -15.67 26.61 10.89
C ASP A 170 -14.61 26.34 9.81
N GLY A 171 -14.93 26.66 8.55
CA GLY A 171 -14.05 26.47 7.39
C GLY A 171 -14.14 25.07 6.76
N SER A 172 -14.82 24.13 7.39
CA SER A 172 -15.16 22.82 6.81
C SER A 172 -16.31 22.94 5.80
N TYR A 173 -16.79 21.81 5.31
CA TYR A 173 -17.91 21.73 4.39
C TYR A 173 -18.96 20.77 4.94
N GLU A 174 -20.21 20.90 4.49
CA GLU A 174 -21.33 20.04 4.91
C GLU A 174 -20.98 18.54 4.91
N ARG A 175 -20.15 18.10 3.96
CA ARG A 175 -19.80 16.69 3.75
C ARG A 175 -18.30 16.42 3.64
N PHE A 176 -17.44 17.40 3.92
CA PHE A 176 -15.98 17.17 3.89
C PHE A 176 -15.21 18.07 4.87
N PRO A 177 -14.20 17.53 5.58
CA PRO A 177 -13.51 18.25 6.66
C PRO A 177 -12.51 19.27 6.12
N ALA A 178 -11.96 20.08 7.04
CA ALA A 178 -10.92 21.06 6.75
C ALA A 178 -9.70 20.83 7.66
N ASN A 179 -9.45 21.73 8.62
CA ASN A 179 -8.25 21.69 9.45
C ASN A 179 -8.22 20.55 10.47
N GLU A 180 -9.37 19.96 10.78
CA GLU A 180 -9.50 18.82 11.68
C GLU A 180 -10.40 17.77 11.04
N GLY A 181 -10.07 16.49 11.22
CA GLY A 181 -10.95 15.42 10.76
C GLY A 181 -10.44 14.00 10.99
N THR A 182 -11.32 13.07 10.64
CA THR A 182 -11.06 11.63 10.57
C THR A 182 -11.65 11.08 9.28
N ILE A 183 -10.89 10.24 8.57
CA ILE A 183 -11.39 9.37 7.50
C ILE A 183 -11.13 7.93 7.93
N GLU A 184 -12.14 7.07 7.90
CA GLU A 184 -11.99 5.64 8.21
C GLU A 184 -12.88 4.76 7.33
N LEU A 185 -12.42 3.54 7.05
CA LEU A 185 -13.10 2.53 6.26
C LEU A 185 -12.48 1.15 6.46
N TRP A 186 -13.22 0.10 6.14
CA TRP A 186 -12.66 -1.20 5.82
C TRP A 186 -12.29 -1.27 4.33
N PHE A 187 -11.12 -1.83 4.02
CA PHE A 187 -10.66 -2.01 2.65
C PHE A 187 -10.16 -3.43 2.40
N ARG A 188 -10.56 -4.02 1.26
CA ARG A 188 -10.07 -5.29 0.76
C ARG A 188 -9.60 -5.15 -0.69
N PRO A 189 -8.30 -5.21 -0.98
CA PRO A 189 -7.80 -4.99 -2.33
C PRO A 189 -8.02 -6.20 -3.24
N ASN A 190 -8.12 -5.94 -4.54
CA ASN A 190 -8.09 -6.96 -5.59
C ASN A 190 -6.67 -7.40 -5.97
N TRP A 191 -5.67 -6.77 -5.35
CA TRP A 191 -4.24 -6.91 -5.66
C TRP A 191 -3.44 -7.08 -4.37
N SER A 192 -2.31 -7.78 -4.46
CA SER A 192 -1.28 -7.77 -3.43
C SER A 192 -0.22 -6.74 -3.82
N SER A 193 0.34 -5.99 -2.88
CA SER A 193 1.40 -5.00 -3.16
C SER A 193 2.57 -5.63 -3.91
N GLN A 194 2.95 -6.84 -3.51
CA GLN A 194 4.02 -7.64 -4.12
C GLN A 194 3.71 -8.12 -5.54
N SER A 195 2.47 -7.98 -6.03
CA SER A 195 2.05 -8.31 -7.39
C SER A 195 1.85 -7.07 -8.25
N LEU A 196 2.19 -5.88 -7.74
CA LEU A 196 2.20 -4.64 -8.51
C LEU A 196 3.58 -4.43 -9.13
N ALA A 197 3.61 -4.32 -10.45
CA ALA A 197 4.82 -3.97 -11.19
C ALA A 197 4.90 -2.46 -11.43
N PHE A 198 6.09 -1.90 -11.35
CA PHE A 198 6.33 -0.48 -11.58
C PHE A 198 7.69 -0.25 -12.26
N LYS A 199 7.75 0.78 -13.09
CA LYS A 199 8.96 1.26 -13.75
C LYS A 199 9.83 2.07 -12.79
N ASP A 200 11.06 2.36 -13.20
CA ASP A 200 11.90 3.25 -12.39
C ASP A 200 11.24 4.62 -12.20
N ARG A 201 11.31 5.13 -10.97
CA ARG A 201 10.67 6.41 -10.55
C ARG A 201 9.16 6.48 -10.80
N GLN A 202 8.47 5.34 -10.90
CA GLN A 202 7.01 5.28 -10.99
C GLN A 202 6.39 5.04 -9.62
N LEU A 203 5.48 5.93 -9.24
CA LEU A 203 4.57 5.75 -8.11
C LEU A 203 3.20 5.33 -8.62
N LEU A 204 2.66 4.27 -8.03
CA LEU A 204 1.29 3.83 -8.16
C LEU A 204 0.52 4.38 -6.95
N ASN A 205 -0.50 5.18 -7.21
CA ASN A 205 -1.40 5.69 -6.18
C ASN A 205 -2.77 5.02 -6.33
N ARG A 206 -3.28 4.49 -5.23
CA ARG A 206 -4.62 3.88 -5.12
C ARG A 206 -5.41 4.69 -4.11
N HIS A 207 -6.36 5.49 -4.58
CA HIS A 207 -7.06 6.46 -3.74
C HIS A 207 -8.23 5.80 -3.03
N PHE A 208 -8.32 5.93 -1.71
CA PHE A 208 -9.52 5.53 -0.95
C PHE A 208 -10.52 6.67 -0.97
N VAL A 209 -10.07 7.85 -0.53
CA VAL A 209 -10.80 9.12 -0.59
C VAL A 209 -9.85 10.20 -1.06
N HIS A 210 -10.24 11.00 -2.05
CA HIS A 210 -9.42 12.12 -2.51
C HIS A 210 -10.26 13.38 -2.71
N GLY A 211 -9.87 14.44 -2.02
CA GLY A 211 -10.43 15.78 -2.13
C GLY A 211 -9.35 16.80 -2.51
N ASP A 212 -8.28 16.37 -3.20
CA ASP A 212 -7.16 17.19 -3.66
C ASP A 212 -6.40 17.89 -2.50
N ALA A 213 -7.01 18.82 -1.79
CA ALA A 213 -6.54 19.40 -0.53
C ALA A 213 -6.26 18.36 0.55
N ILE A 214 -7.07 17.30 0.64
CA ILE A 214 -6.91 16.18 1.58
C ILE A 214 -7.07 14.89 0.80
N SER A 215 -6.09 13.99 0.89
CA SER A 215 -6.11 12.71 0.19
C SER A 215 -5.69 11.58 1.12
N PHE A 216 -6.47 10.50 1.13
CA PHE A 216 -6.17 9.26 1.84
C PHE A 216 -6.02 8.13 0.80
N TYR A 217 -4.80 7.61 0.65
CA TYR A 217 -4.46 6.74 -0.48
C TYR A 217 -3.29 5.82 -0.14
N TYR A 218 -3.16 4.74 -0.91
CA TYR A 218 -2.00 3.88 -0.87
C TYR A 218 -1.00 4.25 -1.97
N ARG A 219 0.26 4.47 -1.59
CA ARG A 219 1.39 4.81 -2.45
C ARG A 219 2.36 3.64 -2.51
N TYR A 220 2.61 3.13 -3.71
CA TYR A 220 3.54 2.03 -3.93
C TYR A 220 4.48 2.30 -5.11
N GLY A 221 5.73 1.83 -5.03
CA GLY A 221 6.68 1.90 -6.13
C GLY A 221 7.96 2.66 -5.78
N ALA A 222 8.58 3.30 -6.76
CA ALA A 222 9.83 4.03 -6.58
C ALA A 222 9.61 5.53 -6.80
N GLY A 223 10.05 6.34 -5.85
CA GLY A 223 10.03 7.79 -5.95
C GLY A 223 11.31 8.33 -6.61
N PRO A 224 11.61 9.63 -6.45
CA PRO A 224 12.77 10.24 -7.10
C PRO A 224 14.11 9.72 -6.56
N VAL A 225 14.13 9.21 -5.31
CA VAL A 225 15.31 8.57 -4.70
C VAL A 225 15.33 7.10 -5.12
N ARG A 226 16.37 6.72 -5.87
CA ARG A 226 16.49 5.44 -6.58
C ARG A 226 16.34 4.19 -5.69
N ASP A 227 16.81 4.27 -4.44
CA ASP A 227 16.89 3.13 -3.53
C ASP A 227 15.66 3.02 -2.60
N ASN A 228 14.71 3.95 -2.70
CA ASN A 228 13.50 3.95 -1.88
C ASN A 228 12.35 3.20 -2.55
N LEU A 229 11.95 2.10 -1.94
CA LEU A 229 10.65 1.47 -2.19
C LEU A 229 9.60 2.09 -1.26
N TYR A 230 8.56 2.67 -1.85
CA TYR A 230 7.38 3.14 -1.15
C TYR A 230 6.34 2.02 -1.07
N SER A 231 5.73 1.89 0.11
CA SER A 231 4.63 0.97 0.39
C SER A 231 3.86 1.52 1.58
N TYR A 232 3.14 2.62 1.35
CA TYR A 232 2.58 3.45 2.41
C TYR A 232 1.10 3.72 2.21
N VAL A 233 0.33 3.60 3.28
CA VAL A 233 -0.99 4.25 3.40
C VAL A 233 -0.72 5.67 3.88
N ASP A 234 -0.95 6.64 3.01
CA ASP A 234 -0.68 8.06 3.25
C ASP A 234 -1.99 8.81 3.54
N LEU A 235 -1.98 9.65 4.58
CA LEU A 235 -2.85 10.81 4.68
C LEU A 235 -2.04 12.04 4.28
N LEU A 236 -2.46 12.74 3.23
CA LEU A 236 -1.78 13.91 2.70
C LEU A 236 -2.72 15.11 2.69
N THR A 237 -2.28 16.20 3.29
CA THR A 237 -2.86 17.53 3.15
C THR A 237 -1.96 18.41 2.29
N GLN A 238 -2.56 19.24 1.44
CA GLN A 238 -1.86 20.09 0.49
C GLN A 238 -2.25 21.56 0.64
N GLY A 239 -1.25 22.44 0.51
CA GLY A 239 -1.45 23.88 0.52
C GLY A 239 -0.14 24.65 0.65
N PRO A 240 -0.15 25.99 0.59
CA PRO A 240 1.05 26.79 0.73
C PRO A 240 1.68 26.62 2.12
N LEU A 241 3.00 26.45 2.13
CA LEU A 241 3.86 26.40 3.32
C LEU A 241 4.90 27.52 3.24
N GLY A 242 5.01 28.32 4.29
CA GLY A 242 5.94 29.44 4.36
C GLY A 242 5.24 30.80 4.37
N LYS A 243 6.00 31.86 4.61
CA LYS A 243 5.46 33.22 4.76
C LYS A 243 4.86 33.72 3.44
N PRO A 244 3.85 34.61 3.47
CA PRO A 244 3.29 35.23 2.28
C PRO A 244 4.38 35.81 1.36
N GLY A 245 4.34 35.45 0.08
CA GLY A 245 5.36 35.85 -0.91
C GLY A 245 6.62 34.97 -0.97
N GLN A 246 6.74 33.97 -0.08
CA GLN A 246 7.82 32.97 -0.05
C GLN A 246 7.27 31.54 0.08
N GLU A 247 6.01 31.34 -0.27
CA GLU A 247 5.31 30.07 -0.10
C GLU A 247 5.84 29.00 -1.06
N THR A 248 5.95 27.77 -0.57
CA THR A 248 6.24 26.57 -1.35
C THR A 248 5.09 25.57 -1.24
N PRO A 249 4.97 24.58 -2.14
CA PRO A 249 4.00 23.50 -1.97
C PRO A 249 4.26 22.70 -0.69
N GLY A 250 3.34 22.80 0.26
CA GLY A 250 3.32 22.05 1.51
C GLY A 250 2.59 20.73 1.32
N HIS A 251 3.34 19.63 1.36
CA HIS A 251 2.82 18.26 1.36
C HIS A 251 2.96 17.72 2.78
N ILE A 252 1.93 17.96 3.59
CA ILE A 252 1.92 17.73 5.02
C ILE A 252 1.07 16.50 5.33
N GLY A 253 1.43 15.70 6.33
CA GLY A 253 0.57 14.57 6.66
C GLY A 253 1.18 13.53 7.57
N GLY A 254 0.63 12.32 7.48
CA GLY A 254 1.12 11.12 8.15
C GLY A 254 1.04 9.92 7.22
N HIS A 255 1.75 8.85 7.58
CA HIS A 255 1.79 7.64 6.78
C HIS A 255 1.97 6.41 7.65
N ALA A 256 1.57 5.26 7.13
CA ALA A 256 1.85 3.96 7.70
C ALA A 256 2.44 3.03 6.64
N ARG A 257 3.54 2.35 6.96
CA ARG A 257 4.08 1.32 6.06
C ARG A 257 3.15 0.11 6.10
N HIS A 258 2.73 -0.36 4.94
CA HIS A 258 1.86 -1.53 4.84
C HIS A 258 2.03 -2.24 3.49
N LEU A 259 2.00 -3.57 3.50
CA LEU A 259 1.93 -4.40 2.29
C LEU A 259 0.57 -5.08 2.28
N PHE A 260 -0.28 -4.65 1.36
CA PHE A 260 -1.58 -5.25 1.17
C PHE A 260 -1.45 -6.64 0.55
N ARG A 261 -2.38 -7.52 0.94
CA ARG A 261 -2.61 -8.81 0.32
C ARG A 261 -4.01 -8.82 -0.27
N ALA A 262 -4.13 -9.24 -1.54
CA ALA A 262 -5.42 -9.35 -2.19
C ALA A 262 -6.37 -10.22 -1.35
N GLY A 263 -7.63 -9.82 -1.27
CA GLY A 263 -8.68 -10.57 -0.57
C GLY A 263 -8.68 -10.42 0.95
N ASP A 264 -7.65 -9.85 1.57
CA ASP A 264 -7.63 -9.61 3.01
C ASP A 264 -8.27 -8.25 3.35
N TRP A 265 -9.09 -8.24 4.40
CA TRP A 265 -9.67 -7.00 4.94
C TRP A 265 -8.69 -6.33 5.90
N THR A 266 -8.55 -5.02 5.76
CA THR A 266 -7.81 -4.16 6.69
C THR A 266 -8.67 -2.96 7.06
N HIS A 267 -8.78 -2.65 8.35
CA HIS A 267 -9.38 -1.40 8.77
C HIS A 267 -8.36 -0.27 8.65
N LEU A 268 -8.71 0.78 7.92
CA LEU A 268 -7.89 1.95 7.68
C LEU A 268 -8.54 3.15 8.37
N ALA A 269 -7.77 3.88 9.17
CA ALA A 269 -8.20 5.19 9.66
C ALA A 269 -7.05 6.20 9.59
N ALA A 270 -7.39 7.46 9.37
CA ALA A 270 -6.44 8.55 9.47
C ALA A 270 -7.07 9.77 10.13
N THR A 271 -6.34 10.38 11.05
CA THR A 271 -6.75 11.57 11.79
C THR A 271 -5.77 12.70 11.57
N TRP A 272 -6.28 13.93 11.59
CA TRP A 272 -5.45 15.11 11.58
C TRP A 272 -6.06 16.27 12.34
N LYS A 273 -5.19 17.15 12.83
CA LYS A 273 -5.56 18.43 13.43
C LYS A 273 -4.48 19.46 13.18
N LEU A 274 -4.83 20.50 12.43
CA LEU A 274 -4.02 21.68 12.14
C LEU A 274 -4.40 22.79 13.10
N GLN A 275 -3.41 23.45 13.71
CA GLN A 275 -3.62 24.53 14.67
C GLN A 275 -2.63 25.66 14.42
N GLU A 276 -3.07 26.89 14.58
CA GLU A 276 -2.15 28.04 14.53
C GLU A 276 -1.34 28.09 15.82
N GLY A 277 -0.02 27.95 15.71
CA GLY A 277 0.92 28.08 16.82
C GLY A 277 1.46 29.50 16.94
N LYS A 278 2.34 29.74 17.91
CA LYS A 278 2.93 31.07 18.16
C LYS A 278 3.81 31.59 17.02
N ARG A 279 4.41 30.70 16.24
CA ARG A 279 5.40 31.02 15.19
C ARG A 279 4.97 30.56 13.79
N GLY A 280 4.02 29.65 13.71
CA GLY A 280 3.57 29.00 12.49
C GLY A 280 2.60 27.89 12.85
N THR A 281 2.19 27.13 11.84
CA THR A 281 1.13 26.14 12.01
C THR A 281 1.71 24.84 12.57
N GLU A 282 1.05 24.30 13.58
CA GLU A 282 1.29 23.00 14.19
C GLU A 282 0.31 21.98 13.61
N GLY A 283 0.69 20.70 13.61
CA GLY A 283 -0.14 19.64 13.05
C GLY A 283 0.10 18.30 13.73
N ALA A 284 -0.98 17.66 14.18
CA ALA A 284 -0.97 16.27 14.60
C ALA A 284 -1.59 15.42 13.48
N PHE A 285 -0.91 14.35 13.09
CA PHE A 285 -1.37 13.40 12.06
C PHE A 285 -1.14 11.99 12.56
N ALA A 286 -2.08 11.10 12.30
CA ALA A 286 -1.93 9.69 12.59
C ALA A 286 -2.62 8.84 11.52
N VAL A 287 -2.01 7.70 11.20
CA VAL A 287 -2.61 6.64 10.38
C VAL A 287 -2.69 5.40 11.26
N PHE A 288 -3.80 4.69 11.18
CA PHE A 288 -4.09 3.50 11.96
C PHE A 288 -4.38 2.34 11.01
N LEU A 289 -3.80 1.18 11.31
CA LEU A 289 -4.03 -0.07 10.59
C LEU A 289 -4.59 -1.08 11.58
N ASP A 290 -5.77 -1.63 11.30
CA ASP A 290 -6.48 -2.56 12.18
C ASP A 290 -6.62 -2.04 13.62
N GLY A 291 -6.75 -0.71 13.74
CA GLY A 291 -6.90 -0.02 15.02
C GLY A 291 -5.60 0.29 15.75
N HIS A 292 -4.45 -0.20 15.27
CA HIS A 292 -3.14 0.14 15.81
C HIS A 292 -2.62 1.45 15.22
N LYS A 293 -2.19 2.37 16.09
CA LYS A 293 -1.56 3.62 15.69
C LYS A 293 -0.17 3.33 15.15
N MET A 294 0.08 3.79 13.93
CA MET A 294 1.35 3.53 13.27
C MET A 294 2.35 4.65 13.55
N GLU A 295 3.56 4.27 13.94
CA GLU A 295 4.65 5.21 14.13
C GLU A 295 5.17 5.70 12.77
N PRO A 296 5.38 7.03 12.61
CA PRO A 296 5.90 7.57 11.36
C PRO A 296 7.37 7.20 11.19
N THR A 297 7.70 6.60 10.05
CA THR A 297 9.06 6.06 9.77
C THR A 297 9.96 6.99 8.95
N TRP A 298 9.43 8.03 8.28
CA TRP A 298 10.16 8.80 7.25
C TRP A 298 9.65 10.24 7.06
N ASN A 299 10.31 11.01 6.19
CA ASN A 299 10.09 12.46 6.05
C ASN A 299 8.95 12.89 5.10
N TYR A 300 8.25 11.97 4.42
CA TYR A 300 7.15 12.31 3.51
C TYR A 300 5.92 11.40 3.70
N PRO A 301 4.71 11.96 3.92
CA PRO A 301 4.40 13.40 4.00
C PRO A 301 5.13 14.11 5.15
N ARG A 302 5.38 15.42 5.00
CA ARG A 302 6.16 16.17 6.00
C ARG A 302 5.32 16.43 7.24
N SER A 303 5.94 16.36 8.42
CA SER A 303 5.33 16.89 9.64
C SER A 303 5.44 18.41 9.70
N LEU A 304 4.45 19.06 10.30
CA LEU A 304 4.54 20.49 10.63
C LEU A 304 5.42 20.68 11.86
N THR A 305 6.31 21.67 11.79
CA THR A 305 7.28 21.96 12.87
C THR A 305 6.86 23.14 13.75
N GLY A 306 5.73 23.79 13.47
CA GLY A 306 5.28 25.00 14.14
C GLY A 306 6.12 26.25 13.82
N ARG A 307 7.03 26.17 12.84
CA ARG A 307 7.97 27.27 12.49
C ARG A 307 7.53 28.11 11.30
N GLU A 308 6.69 27.55 10.44
CA GLU A 308 6.23 28.17 9.21
C GLU A 308 4.70 28.12 9.17
N PRO A 309 4.03 29.16 8.67
CA PRO A 309 2.59 29.10 8.46
C PRO A 309 2.29 28.10 7.34
N TYR A 310 1.21 27.36 7.52
CA TYR A 310 0.66 26.43 6.55
C TYR A 310 -0.83 26.66 6.46
N ARG A 311 -1.35 26.75 5.24
CA ARG A 311 -2.78 26.87 4.99
C ARG A 311 -3.22 25.70 4.14
N LEU A 312 -4.20 24.95 4.61
CA LEU A 312 -4.88 23.96 3.78
C LEU A 312 -5.50 24.67 2.57
N ARG A 313 -5.26 24.15 1.36
CA ARG A 313 -5.90 24.71 0.16
C ARG A 313 -7.39 24.41 0.14
N GLU A 314 -8.12 25.11 -0.73
CA GLU A 314 -9.54 24.88 -0.90
C GLU A 314 -9.85 23.47 -1.42
N VAL A 315 -10.85 22.85 -0.81
CA VAL A 315 -11.35 21.53 -1.23
C VAL A 315 -12.21 21.72 -2.49
N PRO A 316 -12.04 20.90 -3.53
CA PRO A 316 -12.85 20.94 -4.74
C PRO A 316 -14.32 20.56 -4.44
N GLU A 317 -15.24 20.98 -5.32
CA GLU A 317 -16.67 20.75 -5.11
C GLU A 317 -17.07 19.26 -5.05
N GLN A 318 -16.29 18.40 -5.70
CA GLN A 318 -16.51 16.96 -5.78
C GLN A 318 -15.37 16.21 -5.08
N ILE A 319 -15.75 15.30 -4.18
CA ILE A 319 -14.84 14.41 -3.46
C ILE A 319 -14.89 13.05 -4.12
N GLY A 320 -13.73 12.47 -4.44
CA GLY A 320 -13.62 11.14 -5.01
C GLY A 320 -13.55 10.05 -3.94
N ILE A 321 -14.20 8.92 -4.21
CA ILE A 321 -14.02 7.63 -3.54
C ILE A 321 -13.45 6.67 -4.58
N GLY A 322 -12.25 6.14 -4.37
CA GLY A 322 -11.53 5.44 -5.43
C GLY A 322 -10.71 6.37 -6.34
N PRO A 323 -10.04 5.81 -7.37
CA PRO A 323 -9.96 4.37 -7.65
C PRO A 323 -8.91 3.68 -6.77
N ALA A 324 -9.34 2.64 -6.06
CA ALA A 324 -8.47 1.81 -5.22
C ALA A 324 -8.25 0.39 -5.79
N ASP A 325 -9.09 -0.04 -6.74
CA ASP A 325 -9.16 -1.43 -7.22
C ASP A 325 -9.35 -2.44 -6.08
N GLY A 326 -10.54 -2.41 -5.48
CA GLY A 326 -10.87 -3.20 -4.30
C GLY A 326 -12.27 -2.95 -3.77
N CYS A 327 -12.57 -3.53 -2.61
CA CYS A 327 -13.84 -3.41 -1.92
C CYS A 327 -13.71 -2.44 -0.74
N LEU A 328 -14.66 -1.53 -0.60
CA LEU A 328 -14.75 -0.56 0.49
C LEU A 328 -16.03 -0.83 1.28
N ASP A 329 -15.94 -0.77 2.60
CA ASP A 329 -17.05 -1.00 3.51
C ASP A 329 -16.97 0.00 4.69
N GLU A 330 -18.14 0.47 5.16
CA GLU A 330 -18.27 1.43 6.26
C GLU A 330 -17.38 2.68 6.13
N LEU A 331 -17.45 3.40 5.00
CA LEU A 331 -16.69 4.66 4.84
C LEU A 331 -17.31 5.78 5.68
N ARG A 332 -16.58 6.26 6.68
CA ARG A 332 -16.96 7.43 7.50
C ARG A 332 -15.96 8.57 7.37
N ILE A 333 -16.48 9.77 7.21
CA ILE A 333 -15.73 11.03 7.19
C ILE A 333 -16.29 11.94 8.29
N SER A 334 -15.42 12.43 9.16
CA SER A 334 -15.79 13.23 10.34
C SER A 334 -15.00 14.52 10.45
N LYS A 335 -15.59 15.54 11.08
CA LYS A 335 -14.97 16.87 11.31
C LYS A 335 -14.12 16.98 12.58
N VAL A 336 -13.96 15.87 13.31
CA VAL A 336 -13.20 15.80 14.56
C VAL A 336 -12.18 14.68 14.49
N VAL A 337 -11.14 14.76 15.33
CA VAL A 337 -10.26 13.61 15.61
C VAL A 337 -11.01 12.59 16.46
N ARG A 338 -11.26 11.39 15.93
CA ARG A 338 -11.94 10.31 16.67
C ARG A 338 -10.98 9.39 17.42
N TYR A 339 -9.71 9.33 16.98
CA TYR A 339 -8.71 8.41 17.52
C TYR A 339 -7.38 9.14 17.80
N GLU A 340 -6.89 9.01 19.03
CA GLU A 340 -5.59 9.54 19.47
C GLU A 340 -4.59 8.44 19.87
N SER A 341 -5.09 7.22 20.10
CA SER A 341 -4.37 6.01 20.51
C SER A 341 -5.00 4.77 19.87
N ASP A 342 -4.40 3.60 20.10
CA ASP A 342 -4.92 2.32 19.62
C ASP A 342 -6.38 2.10 20.02
N PHE A 343 -7.15 1.52 19.10
CA PHE A 343 -8.56 1.20 19.31
C PHE A 343 -8.90 -0.15 18.71
N LYS A 344 -10.05 -0.71 19.08
CA LYS A 344 -10.58 -1.91 18.42
C LYS A 344 -11.41 -1.48 17.20
N PRO A 345 -11.10 -1.97 15.98
CA PRO A 345 -11.90 -1.68 14.81
C PRO A 345 -13.38 -2.02 15.04
N PRO A 346 -14.30 -1.19 14.52
CA PRO A 346 -15.74 -1.42 14.64
C PRO A 346 -16.15 -2.68 13.89
N THR A 347 -17.00 -3.47 14.54
CA THR A 347 -17.56 -4.73 14.00
C THR A 347 -19.08 -4.65 13.83
N ALA A 348 -19.65 -3.46 13.92
CA ALA A 348 -21.07 -3.17 13.75
C ALA A 348 -21.20 -1.89 12.91
N PRO A 349 -22.32 -1.71 12.19
CA PRO A 349 -22.54 -0.53 11.36
C PRO A 349 -22.39 0.76 12.15
N PHE A 350 -21.76 1.78 11.55
CA PHE A 350 -21.69 3.10 12.16
C PHE A 350 -23.07 3.75 12.25
N ALA A 351 -23.28 4.54 13.29
CA ALA A 351 -24.37 5.52 13.32
C ALA A 351 -23.81 6.91 12.98
N PRO A 352 -24.50 7.71 12.15
CA PRO A 352 -24.11 9.11 11.96
C PRO A 352 -24.40 9.90 13.23
N ASP A 353 -23.43 10.70 13.68
CA ASP A 353 -23.58 11.65 14.79
C ASP A 353 -23.37 13.10 14.28
N ALA A 354 -23.48 14.09 15.17
CA ALA A 354 -23.33 15.51 14.81
C ALA A 354 -21.94 15.89 14.24
N ASN A 355 -20.95 14.99 14.34
CA ASN A 355 -19.61 15.15 13.79
C ASN A 355 -19.38 14.33 12.51
N THR A 356 -20.32 13.46 12.13
CA THR A 356 -20.28 12.69 10.89
C THR A 356 -20.71 13.56 9.71
N LEU A 357 -19.74 13.91 8.86
CA LEU A 357 -19.95 14.71 7.66
C LEU A 357 -20.50 13.86 6.51
N ALA A 358 -19.98 12.66 6.34
CA ALA A 358 -20.47 11.67 5.39
C ALA A 358 -20.25 10.26 5.93
N LEU A 359 -21.24 9.39 5.75
CA LEU A 359 -21.19 7.98 6.08
C LEU A 359 -21.82 7.18 4.94
N PHE A 360 -21.06 6.24 4.36
CA PHE A 360 -21.53 5.32 3.33
C PHE A 360 -21.35 3.89 3.83
N HIS A 361 -22.46 3.17 4.00
CA HIS A 361 -22.46 1.76 4.38
C HIS A 361 -22.10 0.85 3.21
N PHE A 362 -22.54 1.21 2.00
CA PHE A 362 -22.43 0.37 0.81
C PHE A 362 -23.23 -0.94 0.83
N ASP A 363 -24.31 -0.95 1.63
CA ASP A 363 -25.29 -2.05 1.70
C ASP A 363 -26.20 -2.14 0.47
N GLY A 364 -25.61 -2.46 -0.69
CA GLY A 364 -26.32 -2.65 -1.96
C GLY A 364 -26.64 -1.35 -2.71
N ASN A 365 -26.18 -0.19 -2.22
CA ASN A 365 -26.32 1.10 -2.89
C ASN A 365 -25.16 2.05 -2.53
N THR A 366 -25.14 3.24 -3.13
CA THR A 366 -24.11 4.28 -2.91
C THR A 366 -24.67 5.51 -2.20
N GLU A 367 -25.79 5.34 -1.49
CA GLU A 367 -26.36 6.38 -0.64
C GLU A 367 -25.54 6.52 0.64
N GLY A 368 -25.43 7.75 1.09
CA GLY A 368 -24.74 8.11 2.31
C GLY A 368 -25.54 9.11 3.13
N LEU A 369 -25.15 9.24 4.39
CA LEU A 369 -25.82 10.06 5.39
C LEU A 369 -24.87 11.11 5.94
N SER A 370 -25.40 12.28 6.27
CA SER A 370 -24.69 13.29 7.06
C SER A 370 -25.43 13.53 8.37
N GLY A 371 -24.77 13.26 9.50
CA GLY A 371 -25.30 13.64 10.81
C GLY A 371 -25.07 15.11 11.14
N ALA A 372 -24.07 15.74 10.50
CA ALA A 372 -23.73 17.15 10.69
C ALA A 372 -24.63 18.10 9.89
N ALA A 373 -24.85 17.82 8.60
CA ALA A 373 -25.70 18.67 7.75
C ALA A 373 -27.17 18.23 7.73
N GLY A 374 -27.45 17.00 8.17
CA GLY A 374 -28.72 16.33 7.96
C GLY A 374 -28.91 15.91 6.49
N GLY A 375 -29.76 14.91 6.27
CA GLY A 375 -30.13 14.43 4.94
C GLY A 375 -29.11 13.49 4.28
N GLY A 376 -29.50 13.02 3.08
CA GLY A 376 -28.73 12.05 2.29
C GLY A 376 -27.78 12.70 1.29
N VAL A 377 -26.83 11.89 0.81
CA VAL A 377 -25.94 12.19 -0.32
C VAL A 377 -25.79 10.91 -1.15
N VAL A 378 -25.66 11.02 -2.46
CA VAL A 378 -25.40 9.86 -3.32
C VAL A 378 -24.03 10.01 -3.95
N ALA A 379 -23.18 9.00 -3.80
CA ALA A 379 -21.93 8.91 -4.54
C ALA A 379 -22.21 8.30 -5.93
N LYS A 380 -21.81 8.98 -6.99
CA LYS A 380 -22.11 8.61 -8.39
C LYS A 380 -20.86 8.34 -9.20
#